data_AF-A0A5C7PD04-F1
#
_entry.id   AF-A0A5C7PD04-F1
#
_cell.length_a   1.000
_cell.length_b   1.000
_cell.length_c   1.000
_cell.angle_alpha   90.00
_cell.angle_beta   90.00
_cell.angle_gamma   90.00
#
_symmetry.space_group_name_H-M   'P 1'
#
loop_
_entity.id
_entity.type
_entity.pdbx_description
1 polymer ?
#
loop_
_entity_poly.entity_id
_entity_poly.type
_entity_poly.pdbx_seq_one_letter_code
_entity_poly.pdbx_strand_id
1 'polypeptide(L)'
;MSILGTIPMFNSINPFPEVMGRSGGVVVNNTDFSLPLPAGIAIGDLIVIGVSTHAVNARTFSGPPSGYTPLYNQAGAGNHRFLAAFYRQATLSDVGASSVSMSASAGCNWAGTSYRIFKASRIDAAAVSSSVDPPSHTTGYGVNGKLWISFLHTVGSTSRTAPSGMGNQQSQQQATNVAVNSADLILDAASYDPAS
;
A
#
# COMPACT_ATOMS: atom_id res chain seq x y z
N MET A 1 -48.04 -33.37 -4.92
CA MET A 1 -47.47 -32.07 -5.33
C MET A 1 -46.15 -31.92 -4.60
N SER A 2 -45.02 -32.07 -5.28
CA SER A 2 -43.68 -31.93 -4.67
C SER A 2 -43.14 -30.55 -4.99
N ILE A 3 -42.83 -29.75 -3.97
CA ILE A 3 -42.19 -28.45 -4.13
C ILE A 3 -40.69 -28.71 -4.09
N LEU A 4 -40.05 -28.71 -5.27
CA LEU A 4 -38.61 -28.66 -5.42
C LEU A 4 -38.11 -27.30 -4.90
N GLY A 5 -37.65 -27.29 -3.64
CA GLY A 5 -36.95 -26.15 -3.07
C GLY A 5 -35.61 -25.96 -3.77
N THR A 6 -35.48 -24.84 -4.49
CA THR A 6 -34.20 -24.40 -5.05
C THR A 6 -33.22 -24.17 -3.90
N ILE A 7 -32.21 -25.01 -3.80
CA ILE A 7 -31.08 -24.82 -2.89
C ILE A 7 -30.33 -23.56 -3.38
N PRO A 8 -30.16 -22.51 -2.56
CA PRO A 8 -29.39 -21.34 -2.98
C PRO A 8 -27.97 -21.79 -3.29
N MET A 9 -27.51 -21.46 -4.51
CA MET A 9 -26.13 -21.65 -4.91
C MET A 9 -25.23 -20.90 -3.92
N PHE A 10 -24.33 -21.63 -3.28
CA PHE A 10 -23.23 -21.06 -2.51
C PHE A 10 -22.47 -20.12 -3.43
N ASN A 11 -22.61 -18.82 -3.19
CA ASN A 11 -21.76 -17.78 -3.76
C ASN A 11 -20.32 -18.21 -3.44
N SER A 12 -19.52 -18.56 -4.46
CA SER A 12 -18.16 -19.03 -4.19
C SER A 12 -17.41 -17.90 -3.49
N ILE A 13 -17.08 -18.13 -2.22
CA ILE A 13 -16.27 -17.20 -1.45
C ILE A 13 -14.90 -17.27 -2.09
N ASN A 14 -14.54 -16.26 -2.89
CA ASN A 14 -13.17 -16.11 -3.37
C ASN A 14 -12.26 -16.09 -2.12
N PRO A 15 -11.43 -17.12 -1.89
CA PRO A 15 -10.63 -17.23 -0.67
C PRO A 15 -9.41 -16.31 -0.70
N PHE A 16 -9.20 -15.59 -1.81
CA PHE A 16 -8.00 -14.79 -2.03
C PHE A 16 -8.12 -13.39 -1.43
N PRO A 17 -6.98 -12.78 -1.05
CA PRO A 17 -6.95 -11.39 -0.67
C PRO A 17 -7.42 -10.51 -1.84
N GLU A 18 -8.28 -9.54 -1.55
CA GLU A 18 -8.86 -8.63 -2.54
C GLU A 18 -8.65 -7.19 -2.11
N VAL A 19 -8.30 -6.31 -3.05
CA VAL A 19 -8.27 -4.85 -2.83
C VAL A 19 -9.66 -4.30 -3.17
N MET A 20 -10.35 -3.67 -2.22
CA MET A 20 -11.62 -2.96 -2.54
C MET A 20 -11.58 -1.46 -2.24
N GLY A 21 -10.39 -0.89 -2.08
CA GLY A 21 -10.25 0.56 -1.99
C GLY A 21 -8.80 1.02 -1.98
N ARG A 22 -8.56 2.12 -2.69
CA ARG A 22 -7.30 2.86 -2.69
C ARG A 22 -7.59 4.35 -2.56
N SER A 23 -6.83 5.02 -1.71
CA SER A 23 -6.83 6.48 -1.59
C SER A 23 -5.41 7.01 -1.68
N GLY A 24 -5.25 8.29 -2.02
CA GLY A 24 -3.94 8.93 -1.97
C GLY A 24 -4.02 10.40 -1.60
N GLY A 25 -2.91 10.95 -1.16
CA GLY A 25 -2.83 12.33 -0.70
C GLY A 25 -1.46 12.93 -0.98
N VAL A 26 -1.46 14.25 -1.23
CA VAL A 26 -0.26 15.06 -1.43
C VAL A 26 -0.39 16.36 -0.67
N VAL A 27 0.65 16.74 0.06
CA VAL A 27 0.73 18.04 0.77
C VAL A 27 2.14 18.61 0.61
N VAL A 28 2.25 19.91 0.42
CA VAL A 28 3.52 20.62 0.19
C VAL A 28 3.89 21.43 1.43
N ASN A 29 5.17 21.35 1.82
CA ASN A 29 5.77 22.13 2.91
C ASN A 29 4.96 22.16 4.21
N ASN A 30 4.53 20.99 4.71
CA ASN A 30 3.74 20.90 5.95
C ASN A 30 4.36 19.94 6.97
N THR A 31 4.24 20.23 8.25
CA THR A 31 4.72 19.35 9.33
C THR A 31 3.87 18.11 9.46
N ASP A 32 2.59 18.25 9.16
CA ASP A 32 1.57 17.22 9.33
C ASP A 32 1.03 16.78 7.98
N PHE A 33 0.72 15.49 7.88
CA PHE A 33 0.16 14.89 6.69
C PHE A 33 -1.01 13.98 7.08
N SER A 34 -2.18 14.32 6.57
CA SER A 34 -3.38 13.49 6.70
C SER A 34 -3.54 12.68 5.42
N LEU A 35 -3.16 11.41 5.47
CA LEU A 35 -3.33 10.49 4.34
C LEU A 35 -4.77 9.98 4.35
N PRO A 36 -5.57 10.23 3.29
CA PRO A 36 -6.94 9.71 3.24
C PRO A 36 -6.94 8.18 3.27
N LEU A 37 -7.91 7.60 3.94
CA LEU A 37 -8.14 6.14 3.97
C LEU A 37 -9.23 5.75 2.97
N PRO A 38 -9.25 4.50 2.48
CA PRO A 38 -10.35 4.02 1.66
C PRO A 38 -11.63 3.88 2.48
N ALA A 39 -12.78 4.08 1.85
CA ALA A 39 -14.07 3.99 2.54
C ALA A 39 -14.43 2.55 2.96
N GLY A 40 -15.35 2.46 3.93
CA GLY A 40 -16.03 1.23 4.30
C GLY A 40 -15.21 0.24 5.13
N ILE A 41 -14.02 0.62 5.63
CA ILE A 41 -13.14 -0.23 6.45
C ILE A 41 -13.94 -1.00 7.50
N ALA A 42 -13.75 -2.32 7.53
CA ALA A 42 -14.34 -3.23 8.49
C ALA A 42 -13.26 -3.76 9.43
N ILE A 43 -13.68 -4.21 10.62
CA ILE A 43 -12.79 -4.86 11.58
C ILE A 43 -12.16 -6.10 10.93
N GLY A 44 -10.85 -6.25 11.09
CA GLY A 44 -10.10 -7.39 10.54
C GLY A 44 -9.52 -7.16 9.14
N ASP A 45 -9.96 -6.12 8.42
CA ASP A 45 -9.34 -5.73 7.15
C ASP A 45 -7.88 -5.35 7.36
N LEU A 46 -7.03 -5.64 6.38
CA LEU A 46 -5.65 -5.18 6.40
C LEU A 46 -5.58 -3.80 5.75
N ILE A 47 -5.11 -2.81 6.50
CA ILE A 47 -4.83 -1.47 5.99
C ILE A 47 -3.34 -1.39 5.72
N VAL A 48 -2.96 -1.04 4.49
CA VAL A 48 -1.56 -0.85 4.09
C VAL A 48 -1.40 0.57 3.61
N ILE A 49 -0.37 1.27 4.08
CA ILE A 49 -0.06 2.63 3.68
C ILE A 49 1.37 2.68 3.15
N GLY A 50 1.55 3.32 2.01
CA GLY A 50 2.86 3.69 1.48
C GLY A 50 3.01 5.21 1.51
N VAL A 51 4.12 5.71 2.03
CA VAL A 51 4.38 7.14 2.15
C VAL A 51 5.81 7.46 1.75
N SER A 52 5.98 8.61 1.10
CA SER A 52 7.29 9.20 0.90
C SER A 52 7.27 10.67 1.27
N THR A 53 8.42 11.12 1.78
CA THR A 53 8.69 12.53 2.00
C THR A 53 9.89 13.00 1.22
N HIS A 54 9.76 14.22 0.73
CA HIS A 54 10.83 15.01 0.13
C HIS A 54 11.05 16.26 0.98
N ALA A 55 12.29 16.49 1.40
CA ALA A 55 12.66 17.72 2.09
C ALA A 55 14.05 18.20 1.64
N VAL A 56 14.17 19.51 1.51
CA VAL A 56 15.43 20.21 1.18
C VAL A 56 16.47 20.14 2.31
N ASN A 57 16.06 19.87 3.56
CA ASN A 57 16.94 19.77 4.74
C ASN A 57 16.80 18.40 5.43
N ALA A 58 17.77 18.02 6.26
CA ALA A 58 17.69 16.83 7.11
C ALA A 58 16.53 16.96 8.12
N ARG A 59 15.52 16.09 8.01
CA ARG A 59 14.32 16.10 8.86
C ARG A 59 13.97 14.67 9.24
N THR A 60 13.44 14.52 10.44
CA THR A 60 13.13 13.20 11.01
C THR A 60 11.62 12.99 10.92
N PHE A 61 11.23 11.95 10.20
CA PHE A 61 9.87 11.42 10.29
C PHE A 61 9.63 10.90 11.70
N SER A 62 8.49 11.23 12.31
CA SER A 62 8.22 10.96 13.74
C SER A 62 8.03 9.47 14.07
N GLY A 63 8.06 8.59 13.06
CA GLY A 63 7.85 7.15 13.20
C GLY A 63 6.47 6.72 12.71
N PRO A 64 6.18 5.41 12.73
CA PRO A 64 4.91 4.87 12.25
C PRO A 64 3.72 5.55 12.91
N PRO A 65 2.59 5.73 12.20
CA PRO A 65 1.36 6.17 12.84
C PRO A 65 0.99 5.23 13.99
N SER A 66 0.31 5.77 15.02
CA SER A 66 -0.09 4.98 16.18
C SER A 66 -0.90 3.74 15.76
N GLY A 67 -0.48 2.58 16.25
CA GLY A 67 -1.11 1.29 15.95
C GLY A 67 -0.71 0.65 14.62
N TYR A 68 0.20 1.28 13.85
CA TYR A 68 0.76 0.71 12.62
C TYR A 68 2.13 0.09 12.86
N THR A 69 2.38 -1.03 12.18
CA THR A 69 3.66 -1.74 12.15
C THR A 69 4.42 -1.39 10.86
N PRO A 70 5.74 -1.14 10.91
CA PRO A 70 6.57 -0.99 9.71
C PRO A 70 6.61 -2.27 8.86
N LEU A 71 6.40 -2.14 7.55
CA LEU A 71 6.72 -3.18 6.57
C LEU A 71 8.15 -3.01 6.06
N TYR A 72 8.45 -1.80 5.61
CA TYR A 72 9.80 -1.38 5.27
C TYR A 72 9.95 0.08 5.62
N ASN A 73 11.16 0.45 6.01
CA ASN A 73 11.50 1.82 6.33
C ASN A 73 12.92 2.04 5.84
N GLN A 74 13.04 2.84 4.79
CA GLN A 74 14.32 3.21 4.21
C GLN A 74 14.52 4.72 4.44
N ALA A 75 15.61 5.07 5.13
CA ALA A 75 16.15 6.42 5.06
C ALA A 75 16.45 6.70 3.58
N GLY A 76 15.78 7.70 3.02
CA GLY A 76 15.75 7.86 1.57
C GLY A 76 17.14 8.10 0.97
N ALA A 77 17.30 7.74 -0.31
CA ALA A 77 18.51 8.00 -1.08
C ALA A 77 18.35 9.30 -1.90
N GLY A 78 19.36 10.16 -1.88
CA GLY A 78 19.34 11.43 -2.62
C GLY A 78 18.30 12.41 -2.08
N ASN A 79 17.36 12.84 -2.93
CA ASN A 79 16.33 13.83 -2.60
C ASN A 79 15.17 13.23 -1.78
N HIS A 80 14.95 11.91 -1.85
CA HIS A 80 14.01 11.24 -0.95
C HIS A 80 14.60 11.24 0.46
N ARG A 81 13.84 11.70 1.46
CA ARG A 81 14.30 11.68 2.86
C ARG A 81 13.71 10.51 3.62
N PHE A 82 12.47 10.18 3.30
CA PHE A 82 11.77 9.09 3.92
C PHE A 82 11.00 8.30 2.86
N LEU A 83 11.12 6.99 2.95
CA LEU A 83 10.36 6.06 2.16
C LEU A 83 9.96 4.90 3.07
N ALA A 84 8.67 4.72 3.27
CA ALA A 84 8.19 3.63 4.11
C ALA A 84 6.84 3.11 3.65
N ALA A 85 6.57 1.87 4.04
CA ALA A 85 5.21 1.40 4.17
C ALA A 85 4.95 0.88 5.59
N PHE A 86 3.71 1.04 6.01
CA PHE A 86 3.22 0.53 7.27
C PHE A 86 1.93 -0.25 7.03
N TYR A 87 1.60 -1.12 7.97
CA TYR A 87 0.35 -1.84 7.96
C TYR A 87 -0.27 -1.91 9.34
N ARG A 88 -1.56 -2.15 9.38
CA ARG A 88 -2.26 -2.59 10.58
C ARG A 88 -3.43 -3.47 10.21
N GLN A 89 -3.82 -4.33 11.14
CA GLN A 89 -5.15 -4.92 11.09
C GLN A 89 -6.15 -3.92 11.65
N ALA A 90 -7.21 -3.65 10.89
CA ALA A 90 -8.25 -2.71 11.24
C ALA A 90 -8.96 -3.16 12.52
N THR A 91 -9.06 -2.23 13.47
CA THR A 91 -9.80 -2.43 14.72
C THR A 91 -11.08 -1.60 14.67
N LEU A 92 -11.87 -1.62 15.75
CA LEU A 92 -13.10 -0.83 15.84
C LEU A 92 -12.84 0.68 15.63
N SER A 93 -11.67 1.19 15.98
CA SER A 93 -11.32 2.61 15.79
C SER A 93 -11.12 3.00 14.32
N ASP A 94 -10.87 2.04 13.43
CA ASP A 94 -10.65 2.30 12.00
C ASP A 94 -11.96 2.29 11.20
N VAL A 95 -13.05 1.77 11.78
CA VAL A 95 -14.36 1.74 11.12
C VAL A 95 -14.88 3.16 10.97
N GLY A 96 -15.02 3.61 9.72
CA GLY A 96 -15.44 4.97 9.40
C GLY A 96 -14.34 6.03 9.51
N ALA A 97 -13.08 5.64 9.77
CA ALA A 97 -11.96 6.56 9.74
C ALA A 97 -11.75 7.12 8.33
N SER A 98 -11.62 8.43 8.20
CA SER A 98 -11.42 9.11 6.91
C SER A 98 -9.96 9.22 6.52
N SER A 99 -9.04 9.14 7.48
CA SER A 99 -7.62 9.43 7.28
C SER A 99 -6.74 8.88 8.40
N VAL A 100 -5.45 8.75 8.10
CA VAL A 100 -4.39 8.50 9.09
C VAL A 100 -3.43 9.69 9.11
N SER A 101 -3.11 10.17 10.31
CA SER A 101 -2.22 11.31 10.51
C SER A 101 -0.77 10.87 10.69
N MET A 102 0.13 11.62 10.07
CA MET A 102 1.59 11.49 10.16
C MET A 102 2.20 12.86 10.39
N SER A 103 3.38 12.90 11.02
CA SER A 103 4.11 14.13 11.26
C SER A 103 5.61 13.98 11.04
N ALA A 104 6.27 15.12 10.81
CA ALA A 104 7.71 15.24 10.77
C ALA A 104 8.17 16.44 11.60
N SER A 105 9.45 16.46 11.96
CA SER A 105 10.03 17.53 12.80
C SER A 105 10.02 18.93 12.18
N ALA A 106 9.74 19.06 10.87
CA ALA A 106 9.55 20.34 10.17
C ALA A 106 8.81 20.12 8.83
N GLY A 107 8.32 21.19 8.18
CA GLY A 107 7.60 21.17 6.89
C GLY A 107 8.18 20.34 5.72
N CYS A 108 7.58 19.20 5.40
CA CYS A 108 7.99 18.34 4.28
C CYS A 108 7.00 18.42 3.11
N ASN A 109 7.45 18.00 1.93
CA ASN A 109 6.53 17.57 0.89
C ASN A 109 6.19 16.11 1.14
N TRP A 110 4.91 15.80 1.19
CA TRP A 110 4.37 14.48 1.48
C TRP A 110 3.63 13.97 0.26
N ALA A 111 3.81 12.70 -0.03
CA ALA A 111 2.89 11.95 -0.85
C ALA A 111 2.67 10.57 -0.21
N GLY A 112 1.47 10.03 -0.37
CA GLY A 112 1.19 8.68 0.09
C GLY A 112 -0.03 8.08 -0.56
N THR A 113 -0.15 6.77 -0.44
CA THR A 113 -1.31 6.01 -0.85
C THR A 113 -1.66 4.98 0.22
N SER A 114 -2.94 4.71 0.38
CA SER A 114 -3.50 3.76 1.34
C SER A 114 -4.36 2.73 0.62
N TYR A 115 -4.33 1.51 1.13
CA TYR A 115 -5.03 0.34 0.63
C TYR A 115 -5.88 -0.27 1.72
N ARG A 116 -7.04 -0.76 1.31
CA ARG A 116 -7.87 -1.65 2.10
C ARG A 116 -7.89 -3.02 1.44
N ILE A 117 -7.38 -4.02 2.16
CA ILE A 117 -7.25 -5.39 1.69
C ILE A 117 -8.10 -6.31 2.56
N PHE A 118 -8.99 -7.04 1.92
CA PHE A 118 -9.91 -7.98 2.57
C PHE A 118 -9.28 -9.36 2.59
N LYS A 119 -9.67 -10.18 3.57
CA LYS A 119 -9.28 -11.61 3.67
C LYS A 119 -7.75 -11.83 3.75
N ALA A 120 -6.97 -10.76 3.92
CA ALA A 120 -5.55 -10.85 4.19
C ALA A 120 -5.34 -11.17 5.66
N SER A 121 -4.59 -12.24 5.92
CA SER A 121 -4.21 -12.65 7.27
C SER A 121 -2.77 -12.27 7.62
N ARG A 122 -1.92 -12.07 6.61
CA ARG A 122 -0.49 -11.82 6.74
C ARG A 122 -0.02 -10.92 5.60
N ILE A 123 1.06 -10.21 5.85
CA ILE A 123 1.75 -9.37 4.88
C ILE A 123 3.24 -9.49 5.15
N ASP A 124 4.02 -9.51 4.07
CA ASP A 124 5.48 -9.50 4.09
C ASP A 124 5.95 -8.51 3.03
N ALA A 125 7.17 -8.01 3.17
CA ALA A 125 7.73 -7.03 2.26
C ALA A 125 9.17 -7.40 1.89
N ALA A 126 9.48 -7.33 0.59
CA ALA A 126 10.85 -7.31 0.10
C ALA A 126 11.22 -5.88 -0.29
N ALA A 127 12.33 -5.37 0.24
CA ALA A 127 12.99 -4.17 -0.26
C ALA A 127 14.25 -4.62 -1.01
N VAL A 128 14.34 -4.34 -2.31
CA VAL A 128 15.45 -4.83 -3.13
C VAL A 128 16.14 -3.66 -3.80
N SER A 129 17.47 -3.62 -3.64
CA SER A 129 18.37 -2.62 -4.20
C SER A 129 18.85 -2.98 -5.62
N SER A 130 18.34 -4.06 -6.22
CA SER A 130 18.78 -4.56 -7.52
C SER A 130 17.84 -4.13 -8.65
N SER A 131 18.34 -4.18 -9.88
CA SER A 131 17.66 -3.79 -11.12
C SER A 131 16.52 -4.73 -11.57
N VAL A 132 16.07 -5.65 -10.72
CA VAL A 132 15.06 -6.65 -11.06
C VAL A 132 13.68 -6.10 -10.69
N ASP A 133 12.79 -6.07 -11.67
CA ASP A 133 11.52 -5.35 -11.60
C ASP A 133 10.33 -6.22 -12.07
N PRO A 134 9.49 -6.76 -11.16
CA PRO A 134 9.59 -6.66 -9.70
C PRO A 134 10.70 -7.57 -9.13
N PRO A 135 11.16 -7.35 -7.89
CA PRO A 135 12.11 -8.24 -7.26
C PRO A 135 11.49 -9.57 -6.84
N SER A 136 12.30 -10.63 -6.85
CA SER A 136 11.84 -11.92 -6.37
C SER A 136 11.63 -11.93 -4.86
N HIS A 137 10.56 -12.58 -4.42
CA HIS A 137 10.23 -12.72 -3.01
C HIS A 137 9.53 -14.04 -2.70
N THR A 138 10.21 -14.87 -1.91
CA THR A 138 9.64 -16.09 -1.34
C THR A 138 8.97 -15.75 -0.01
N THR A 139 7.65 -15.83 0.04
CA THR A 139 6.88 -15.58 1.26
C THR A 139 7.15 -16.69 2.29
N GLY A 140 7.32 -16.34 3.57
CA GLY A 140 7.40 -17.33 4.66
C GLY A 140 6.07 -18.05 4.98
N TYR A 141 5.02 -17.73 4.22
CA TYR A 141 3.65 -18.22 4.41
C TYR A 141 3.21 -19.04 3.19
N GLY A 142 2.23 -19.93 3.41
CA GLY A 142 1.84 -20.99 2.48
C GLY A 142 1.55 -20.55 1.04
N VAL A 143 1.41 -21.54 0.15
CA VAL A 143 1.44 -21.36 -1.30
C VAL A 143 0.18 -20.76 -1.93
N ASN A 144 -0.93 -20.64 -1.20
CA ASN A 144 -2.21 -20.34 -1.83
C ASN A 144 -2.58 -18.86 -1.80
N GLY A 145 -2.82 -18.27 -2.98
CA GLY A 145 -3.53 -16.99 -3.15
C GLY A 145 -2.78 -15.76 -2.65
N LYS A 146 -2.09 -15.06 -3.56
CA LYS A 146 -1.25 -13.91 -3.20
C LYS A 146 -1.78 -12.62 -3.83
N LEU A 147 -1.64 -11.52 -3.12
CA LEU A 147 -1.82 -10.18 -3.64
C LEU A 147 -0.47 -9.48 -3.60
N TRP A 148 0.00 -9.04 -4.75
CA TRP A 148 1.20 -8.22 -4.87
C TRP A 148 0.79 -6.76 -4.97
N ILE A 149 1.46 -5.92 -4.19
CA ILE A 149 1.30 -4.46 -4.22
C ILE A 149 2.70 -3.86 -4.32
N SER A 150 2.92 -3.04 -5.34
CA SER A 150 4.12 -2.24 -5.48
C SER A 150 3.81 -0.79 -5.15
N PHE A 151 4.73 -0.16 -4.41
CA PHE A 151 4.74 1.28 -4.19
C PHE A 151 5.94 1.85 -4.94
N LEU A 152 5.68 2.72 -5.90
CA LEU A 152 6.70 3.40 -6.68
C LEU A 152 6.74 4.86 -6.27
N HIS A 153 7.94 5.35 -5.97
CA HIS A 153 8.11 6.70 -5.45
C HIS A 153 8.98 7.50 -6.41
N THR A 154 8.57 8.74 -6.68
CA THR A 154 9.33 9.68 -7.50
C THR A 154 9.46 11.04 -6.83
N VAL A 155 10.58 11.70 -7.13
CA VAL A 155 10.82 13.11 -6.82
C VAL A 155 11.17 13.79 -8.14
N GLY A 156 10.56 14.95 -8.38
CA GLY A 156 10.70 15.71 -9.62
C GLY A 156 9.71 15.27 -10.72
N SER A 157 10.05 15.56 -11.98
CA SER A 157 9.15 15.40 -13.13
C SER A 157 9.16 14.01 -13.77
N THR A 158 9.86 13.03 -13.19
CA THR A 158 9.98 11.69 -13.76
C THR A 158 8.77 10.83 -13.42
N SER A 159 8.16 10.20 -14.44
CA SER A 159 7.19 9.13 -14.23
C SER A 159 7.89 7.81 -13.96
N ARG A 160 7.35 6.98 -13.06
CA ARG A 160 7.74 5.57 -12.96
C ARG A 160 6.68 4.70 -13.61
N THR A 161 7.13 3.75 -14.41
CA THR A 161 6.31 2.63 -14.86
C THR A 161 6.23 1.61 -13.73
N ALA A 162 5.06 1.01 -13.52
CA ALA A 162 4.92 -0.13 -12.62
C ALA A 162 5.80 -1.31 -13.06
N PRO A 163 6.13 -2.19 -12.10
CA PRO A 163 6.81 -3.43 -12.39
C PRO A 163 6.11 -4.26 -13.46
N SER A 164 6.89 -5.04 -14.20
CA SER A 164 6.39 -5.97 -15.20
C SER A 164 5.33 -6.90 -14.60
N GLY A 165 4.24 -7.14 -15.33
CA GLY A 165 3.13 -8.01 -14.87
C GLY A 165 2.11 -7.32 -13.95
N MET A 166 2.35 -6.09 -13.47
CA MET A 166 1.40 -5.36 -12.64
C MET A 166 0.54 -4.40 -13.49
N GLY A 167 -0.79 -4.59 -13.46
CA GLY A 167 -1.72 -3.97 -14.42
C GLY A 167 -2.39 -2.65 -14.00
N ASN A 168 -2.40 -2.30 -12.71
CA ASN A 168 -3.23 -1.19 -12.17
C ASN A 168 -2.43 0.01 -11.66
N GLN A 169 -1.80 0.78 -12.56
CA GLN A 169 -1.14 2.03 -12.18
C GLN A 169 -2.15 3.13 -11.84
N GLN A 170 -2.14 3.65 -10.61
CA GLN A 170 -2.54 5.03 -10.39
C GLN A 170 -1.32 5.88 -10.11
N SER A 171 -1.15 6.89 -10.96
CA SER A 171 -0.12 7.90 -10.83
C SER A 171 -0.72 9.12 -10.13
N GLN A 172 -0.11 9.56 -9.04
CA GLN A 172 -0.37 10.88 -8.48
C GLN A 172 0.77 11.81 -8.90
N GLN A 173 0.83 12.12 -10.19
CA GLN A 173 1.85 13.02 -10.71
C GLN A 173 1.48 14.47 -10.37
N GLN A 174 2.24 15.11 -9.48
CA GLN A 174 2.37 16.57 -9.46
C GLN A 174 3.72 16.94 -10.07
N ALA A 175 3.72 17.94 -10.95
CA ALA A 175 4.82 18.26 -11.86
C ALA A 175 6.15 18.68 -11.20
N THR A 176 6.24 18.85 -9.87
CA THR A 176 7.41 19.51 -9.27
C THR A 176 7.92 19.00 -7.90
N ASN A 177 7.27 18.05 -7.21
CA ASN A 177 7.61 17.79 -5.79
C ASN A 177 7.88 16.32 -5.44
N VAL A 178 6.86 15.54 -5.09
CA VAL A 178 6.98 14.12 -4.69
C VAL A 178 5.69 13.41 -5.10
N ALA A 179 5.80 12.17 -5.56
CA ALA A 179 4.67 11.34 -5.92
C ALA A 179 4.85 9.91 -5.37
N VAL A 180 3.72 9.33 -4.98
CA VAL A 180 3.61 7.89 -4.70
C VAL A 180 2.62 7.31 -5.69
N ASN A 181 3.12 6.41 -6.51
CA ASN A 181 2.37 5.60 -7.44
C ASN A 181 2.26 4.21 -6.87
N SER A 182 1.22 3.50 -7.27
CA SER A 182 1.08 2.12 -6.86
C SER A 182 0.44 1.28 -7.94
N ALA A 183 0.82 0.01 -7.95
CA ALA A 183 0.24 -1.01 -8.80
C ALA A 183 0.01 -2.29 -8.01
N ASP A 184 -1.01 -3.03 -8.40
CA ASP A 184 -1.42 -4.27 -7.75
C ASP A 184 -1.67 -5.38 -8.77
N LEU A 185 -1.50 -6.61 -8.31
CA LEU A 185 -1.77 -7.84 -9.06
C LEU A 185 -2.24 -8.93 -8.10
N ILE A 186 -3.39 -9.54 -8.40
CA ILE A 186 -3.89 -10.72 -7.69
C ILE A 186 -3.46 -11.97 -8.44
N LEU A 187 -2.91 -12.92 -7.70
CA LEU A 187 -2.27 -14.14 -8.18
C LEU A 187 -2.92 -15.36 -7.51
N ASP A 188 -3.38 -16.33 -8.29
CA ASP A 188 -3.91 -17.60 -7.78
C ASP A 188 -2.77 -18.49 -7.22
N ALA A 189 -3.10 -19.42 -6.33
CA ALA A 189 -2.23 -20.38 -5.63
C ALA A 189 -1.17 -21.11 -6.47
N ALA A 190 -1.34 -21.19 -7.80
CA ALA A 190 -0.40 -21.83 -8.71
C ALA A 190 0.58 -20.84 -9.39
N SER A 191 0.43 -19.53 -9.15
CA SER A 191 1.12 -18.51 -9.93
C SER A 191 2.44 -18.05 -9.30
N TYR A 192 3.37 -17.91 -10.22
CA TYR A 192 4.79 -17.66 -10.05
C TYR A 192 5.04 -16.29 -9.43
N ASP A 193 6.18 -16.15 -8.74
CA ASP A 193 6.71 -14.86 -8.37
C ASP A 193 6.75 -13.97 -9.62
N PRO A 194 6.17 -12.77 -9.63
CA PRO A 194 6.13 -11.93 -10.83
C PRO A 194 7.53 -11.51 -11.33
N ALA A 195 8.58 -11.75 -10.53
CA ALA A 195 9.97 -11.57 -10.90
C ALA A 195 10.58 -12.74 -11.69
N SER A 196 9.90 -13.88 -11.76
CA SER A 196 10.40 -15.12 -12.36
C SER A 196 9.68 -15.44 -13.67
#